data_AF-A0A956C3U0-F1
#
_entry.id   AF-A0A956C3U0-F1
#
_cell.length_a   1.000
_cell.length_b   1.000
_cell.length_c   1.000
_cell.angle_alpha   90.00
_cell.angle_beta   90.00
_cell.angle_gamma   90.00
#
_symmetry.space_group_name_H-M   'P 1'
#
loop_
_entity.id
_entity.type
_entity.pdbx_description
1 polymer ?
#
loop_
_entity_poly.entity_id
_entity_poly.type
_entity_poly.pdbx_seq_one_letter_code
_entity_poly.pdbx_strand_id
1 'polypeptide(L)'
;MKVGRVPGDAGLEFAPASVTVLVGPNNAGKSLALREIEDVVRSGPLPKHLLVAEVDLPTSMTHAEMMTRLANRGANVSGSTVQTPEKPFVPANRRSWSAIVIDHLLESDATVKRVYQWSRLLRLDGVSRLTLVESQDAGKLSEPPKHLPRVLFDDRAKRERLREIVHEAFGVHLVVDPTDLGRVGLRLSSRAPASEDEELALTPGARSFHAAALPIAESSDGVKAYVGLLGALMEPWFDCVLIDEPEGFSIHRSRDGSALTSQGSAERGTEALSWRHTAATSFSAASKRARTWT
;
A
#
# COMPACT_ATOMS: atom_id res chain seq x y z
N MET A 1 -22.56 -2.36 -3.74
CA MET A 1 -22.38 -3.44 -4.75
C MET A 1 -23.62 -3.55 -5.62
N LYS A 2 -23.53 -4.05 -6.86
CA LYS A 2 -24.68 -4.28 -7.77
C LYS A 2 -25.38 -5.63 -7.54
N VAL A 3 -24.70 -6.56 -6.88
CA VAL A 3 -25.23 -7.89 -6.52
C VAL A 3 -25.30 -7.99 -5.00
N GLY A 4 -26.44 -8.50 -4.49
CA GLY A 4 -26.69 -8.68 -3.06
C GLY A 4 -26.12 -9.98 -2.49
N ARG A 5 -26.53 -10.35 -1.27
CA ARG A 5 -26.01 -11.53 -0.56
C ARG A 5 -26.40 -12.84 -1.25
N VAL A 6 -27.57 -12.87 -1.88
CA VAL A 6 -28.02 -13.96 -2.76
C VAL A 6 -28.48 -13.42 -4.13
N PRO A 7 -28.54 -14.25 -5.18
CA PRO A 7 -29.08 -13.84 -6.47
C PRO A 7 -30.49 -13.26 -6.34
N GLY A 8 -30.68 -12.02 -6.82
CA GLY A 8 -31.95 -11.29 -6.73
C GLY A 8 -32.09 -10.33 -5.55
N ASP A 9 -31.17 -10.36 -4.58
CA ASP A 9 -31.14 -9.37 -3.50
C ASP A 9 -30.73 -7.98 -4.00
N ALA A 10 -31.20 -6.96 -3.28
CA ALA A 10 -30.70 -5.60 -3.40
C ALA A 10 -29.17 -5.55 -3.14
N GLY A 11 -28.51 -4.60 -3.80
CA GLY A 11 -27.08 -4.39 -3.65
C GLY A 11 -26.65 -4.21 -2.20
N LEU A 12 -25.50 -4.79 -1.83
CA LEU A 12 -24.94 -4.61 -0.49
C LEU A 12 -24.33 -3.22 -0.35
N GLU A 13 -24.75 -2.50 0.68
CA GLU A 13 -24.15 -1.27 1.19
C GLU A 13 -23.53 -1.54 2.57
N PHE A 14 -22.31 -1.05 2.79
CA PHE A 14 -21.63 -1.15 4.09
C PHE A 14 -20.58 -0.05 4.22
N ALA A 15 -20.34 0.40 5.45
CA ALA A 15 -19.21 1.26 5.79
C ALA A 15 -18.00 0.38 6.16
N PRO A 16 -16.84 0.53 5.49
CA PRO A 16 -15.63 -0.16 5.87
C PRO A 16 -15.20 0.19 7.31
N ALA A 17 -14.61 -0.76 8.01
CA ALA A 17 -13.84 -0.49 9.23
C ALA A 17 -12.36 -0.26 8.88
N SER A 18 -11.56 0.12 9.89
CA SER A 18 -10.09 0.28 9.76
C SER A 18 -9.40 -0.94 9.15
N VAL A 19 -9.95 -2.14 9.36
CA VAL A 19 -9.66 -3.30 8.53
C VAL A 19 -10.97 -3.97 8.14
N THR A 20 -11.21 -4.10 6.85
CA THR A 20 -12.37 -4.83 6.32
C THR A 20 -11.88 -6.05 5.55
N VAL A 21 -12.29 -7.23 6.01
CA VAL A 21 -11.96 -8.48 5.34
C VAL A 21 -13.16 -8.97 4.56
N LEU A 22 -13.02 -9.08 3.24
CA LEU A 22 -14.07 -9.63 2.40
C LEU A 22 -13.74 -11.10 2.05
N VAL A 23 -14.65 -12.01 2.37
CA VAL A 23 -14.41 -13.46 2.33
C VAL A 23 -15.39 -14.13 1.38
N GLY A 24 -14.90 -15.06 0.57
CA GLY A 24 -15.74 -15.83 -0.34
C GLY A 24 -14.97 -16.92 -1.09
N PRO A 25 -15.68 -17.83 -1.78
CA PRO A 25 -15.07 -18.92 -2.52
C PRO A 25 -14.15 -18.43 -3.65
N ASN A 26 -13.34 -19.34 -4.20
CA ASN A 26 -12.52 -19.05 -5.37
C ASN A 26 -13.43 -18.56 -6.51
N ASN A 27 -12.97 -17.56 -7.27
CA ASN A 27 -13.71 -16.96 -8.38
C ASN A 27 -15.03 -16.26 -8.01
N ALA A 28 -15.27 -15.95 -6.73
CA ALA A 28 -16.45 -15.17 -6.29
C ALA A 28 -16.41 -13.68 -6.70
N GLY A 29 -15.47 -13.26 -7.54
CA GLY A 29 -15.35 -11.87 -7.99
C GLY A 29 -14.57 -10.94 -7.07
N LYS A 30 -13.81 -11.45 -6.08
CA LYS A 30 -13.02 -10.65 -5.11
C LYS A 30 -12.05 -9.68 -5.79
N SER A 31 -11.16 -10.21 -6.63
CA SER A 31 -10.19 -9.44 -7.40
C SER A 31 -10.85 -8.52 -8.44
N LEU A 32 -12.06 -8.87 -8.91
CA LEU A 32 -12.84 -7.99 -9.77
C LEU A 32 -13.41 -6.81 -8.97
N ALA A 33 -13.95 -7.06 -7.77
CA ALA A 33 -14.47 -6.02 -6.90
C ALA A 33 -13.39 -4.99 -6.52
N LEU A 34 -12.17 -5.43 -6.16
CA LEU A 34 -11.07 -4.49 -5.88
C LEU A 34 -10.68 -3.64 -7.09
N ARG A 35 -10.63 -4.25 -8.28
CA ARG A 35 -10.34 -3.52 -9.52
C ARG A 35 -11.43 -2.53 -9.86
N GLU A 36 -12.70 -2.90 -9.65
CA GLU A 36 -13.81 -1.99 -9.88
C GLU A 36 -13.87 -0.87 -8.84
N ILE A 37 -13.52 -1.11 -7.57
CA ILE A 37 -13.36 -0.04 -6.57
C ILE A 37 -12.29 0.95 -7.05
N GLU A 38 -11.12 0.44 -7.47
CA GLU A 38 -10.03 1.26 -8.01
C GLU A 38 -10.49 2.09 -9.23
N ASP A 39 -11.18 1.45 -10.18
CA ASP A 39 -11.70 2.10 -11.39
C ASP A 39 -12.77 3.16 -11.07
N VAL A 40 -13.68 2.89 -10.11
CA VAL A 40 -14.72 3.84 -9.67
C VAL A 40 -14.09 5.06 -9.02
N VAL A 41 -13.10 4.88 -8.13
CA VAL A 41 -12.39 5.99 -7.50
C VAL A 41 -11.60 6.80 -8.53
N ARG A 42 -11.02 6.16 -9.55
CA ARG A 42 -10.25 6.86 -10.58
C ARG A 42 -11.12 7.63 -11.58
N SER A 43 -12.18 6.98 -12.07
CA SER A 43 -12.90 7.41 -13.28
C SER A 43 -14.40 7.57 -13.09
N GLY A 44 -14.92 7.30 -11.89
CA GLY A 44 -16.35 7.18 -11.63
C GLY A 44 -16.92 5.82 -12.09
N PRO A 45 -18.21 5.57 -11.82
CA PRO A 45 -18.86 4.34 -12.25
C PRO A 45 -18.97 4.25 -13.78
N LEU A 46 -18.63 3.07 -14.33
CA LEU A 46 -18.67 2.80 -15.77
C LEU A 46 -19.69 1.69 -16.08
N PRO A 47 -20.30 1.66 -17.29
CA PRO A 47 -21.25 0.62 -17.69
C PRO A 47 -20.70 -0.80 -17.59
N LYS A 48 -19.38 -0.97 -17.77
CA LYS A 48 -18.67 -2.26 -17.68
C LYS A 48 -18.59 -2.85 -16.26
N HIS A 49 -18.84 -2.06 -15.21
CA HIS A 49 -18.72 -2.54 -13.83
C HIS A 49 -19.86 -3.49 -13.49
N LEU A 50 -19.53 -4.68 -12.99
CA LEU A 50 -20.46 -5.75 -12.69
C LEU A 50 -20.82 -5.82 -11.21
N LEU A 51 -19.89 -5.48 -10.31
CA LEU A 51 -19.99 -5.71 -8.88
C LEU A 51 -20.09 -4.41 -8.08
N VAL A 52 -19.41 -3.35 -8.49
CA VAL A 52 -19.35 -2.08 -7.77
C VAL A 52 -20.21 -1.05 -8.48
N ALA A 53 -21.22 -0.55 -7.77
CA ALA A 53 -22.11 0.50 -8.26
C ALA A 53 -21.53 1.88 -7.97
N GLU A 54 -21.09 2.07 -6.72
CA GLU A 54 -20.63 3.34 -6.18
C GLU A 54 -19.60 3.05 -5.09
N VAL A 55 -18.70 4.02 -4.90
CA VAL A 55 -17.74 4.06 -3.80
C VAL A 55 -17.74 5.49 -3.29
N ASP A 56 -18.09 5.68 -2.02
CA ASP A 56 -17.88 6.96 -1.34
C ASP A 56 -16.69 6.82 -0.40
N LEU A 57 -15.65 7.60 -0.67
CA LEU A 57 -14.53 7.81 0.23
C LEU A 57 -14.76 9.17 0.87
N PRO A 58 -15.36 9.25 2.08
CA PRO A 58 -15.73 10.53 2.65
C PRO A 58 -14.50 11.43 2.80
N THR A 59 -14.61 12.65 2.30
CA THR A 59 -13.57 13.67 2.46
C THR A 59 -14.20 14.84 3.21
N SER A 60 -13.75 15.10 4.44
CA SER A 60 -14.21 16.25 5.23
C SER A 60 -13.50 17.57 4.86
N MET A 61 -12.78 17.58 3.72
CA MET A 61 -11.96 18.70 3.28
C MET A 61 -12.67 19.53 2.23
N THR A 62 -12.46 20.84 2.29
CA THR A 62 -12.86 21.79 1.26
C THR A 62 -12.05 21.59 -0.02
N HIS A 63 -12.57 22.11 -1.13
CA HIS A 63 -11.85 22.16 -2.40
C HIS A 63 -10.43 22.73 -2.24
N ALA A 64 -10.31 23.89 -1.59
CA ALA A 64 -9.04 24.59 -1.41
C ALA A 64 -8.02 23.73 -0.64
N GLU A 65 -8.45 23.06 0.43
CA GLU A 65 -7.58 22.18 1.21
C GLU A 65 -7.11 20.97 0.41
N MET A 66 -7.99 20.35 -0.39
CA MET A 66 -7.61 19.25 -1.27
C MET A 66 -6.56 19.69 -2.30
N MET A 67 -6.74 20.86 -2.91
CA MET A 67 -5.79 21.41 -3.87
C MET A 67 -4.44 21.74 -3.22
N THR A 68 -4.44 22.34 -2.03
CA THR A 68 -3.20 22.57 -1.26
C THR A 68 -2.48 21.26 -0.94
N ARG A 69 -3.23 20.21 -0.53
CA ARG A 69 -2.64 18.90 -0.23
C ARG A 69 -2.06 18.22 -1.47
N LEU A 70 -2.73 18.33 -2.61
CA LEU A 70 -2.22 17.84 -3.90
C LEU A 70 -0.95 18.59 -4.31
N ALA A 71 -0.95 19.93 -4.22
CA ALA A 71 0.21 20.77 -4.53
C ALA A 71 1.41 20.46 -3.63
N ASN A 72 1.19 20.30 -2.31
CA ASN A 72 2.23 19.93 -1.35
C ASN A 72 2.86 18.55 -1.63
N ARG A 73 2.19 17.70 -2.40
CA ARG A 73 2.72 16.41 -2.87
C ARG A 73 3.47 16.53 -4.19
N GLY A 74 3.48 17.70 -4.82
CA GLY A 74 4.09 17.92 -6.12
C GLY A 74 3.12 17.76 -7.28
N ALA A 75 1.80 17.83 -7.04
CA ALA A 75 0.85 17.88 -8.15
C ALA A 75 0.97 19.24 -8.86
N ASN A 76 1.04 19.21 -10.18
CA ASN A 76 1.06 20.40 -11.01
C ASN A 76 -0.30 20.60 -11.67
N VAL A 77 -0.81 21.82 -11.63
CA VAL A 77 -2.08 22.21 -12.20
C VAL A 77 -1.81 23.20 -13.31
N SER A 78 -2.14 22.83 -14.54
CA SER A 78 -1.94 23.69 -15.72
C SER A 78 -3.22 23.71 -16.55
N GLY A 79 -3.91 24.85 -16.54
CA GLY A 79 -5.24 25.00 -17.16
C GLY A 79 -6.22 23.99 -16.59
N SER A 80 -6.76 23.13 -17.44
CA SER A 80 -7.68 22.04 -17.10
C SER A 80 -7.00 20.76 -16.60
N THR A 81 -5.67 20.66 -16.67
CA THR A 81 -4.96 19.40 -16.40
C THR A 81 -4.37 19.37 -15.00
N VAL A 82 -4.62 18.29 -14.25
CA VAL A 82 -3.87 17.97 -13.02
C VAL A 82 -2.94 16.81 -13.29
N GLN A 83 -1.66 17.09 -13.15
CA GLN A 83 -0.63 16.08 -13.12
C GLN A 83 -0.31 15.78 -11.67
N THR A 84 -0.74 14.62 -11.18
CA THR A 84 -0.31 14.16 -9.86
C THR A 84 1.07 13.53 -9.95
N PRO A 85 1.92 13.67 -8.91
CA PRO A 85 3.19 12.97 -8.84
C PRO A 85 2.97 11.45 -8.90
N GLU A 86 4.02 10.72 -9.28
CA GLU A 86 4.02 9.26 -9.13
C GLU A 86 3.78 8.89 -7.66
N LYS A 87 2.82 8.01 -7.42
CA LYS A 87 2.58 7.44 -6.09
C LYS A 87 3.83 6.64 -5.69
N PRO A 88 4.37 6.83 -4.47
CA PRO A 88 5.39 5.91 -3.95
C PRO A 88 4.76 4.50 -3.86
N PHE A 89 5.55 3.44 -3.83
CA PHE A 89 5.02 2.06 -3.72
C PHE A 89 4.15 1.61 -4.91
N VAL A 90 4.35 2.21 -6.09
CA VAL A 90 3.81 1.67 -7.35
C VAL A 90 4.95 0.99 -8.12
N PRO A 91 4.77 -0.26 -8.57
CA PRO A 91 5.76 -0.96 -9.39
C PRO A 91 6.16 -0.15 -10.62
N ALA A 92 7.42 -0.23 -11.06
CA ALA A 92 7.93 0.60 -12.15
C ALA A 92 7.11 0.47 -13.46
N ASN A 93 6.58 -0.70 -13.76
CA ASN A 93 5.71 -0.94 -14.93
C ASN A 93 4.31 -0.33 -14.82
N ARG A 94 3.91 0.13 -13.64
CA ARG A 94 2.66 0.86 -13.37
C ARG A 94 2.91 2.33 -13.05
N ARG A 95 4.17 2.78 -13.08
CA ARG A 95 4.50 4.20 -13.03
C ARG A 95 4.08 4.83 -14.34
N SER A 96 2.85 5.31 -14.35
CA SER A 96 2.45 6.35 -15.27
C SER A 96 2.38 7.63 -14.46
N TRP A 97 2.92 8.71 -15.00
CA TRP A 97 2.36 10.03 -14.70
C TRP A 97 0.87 9.91 -15.02
N SER A 98 0.03 9.73 -14.00
CA SER A 98 -1.40 9.91 -14.20
C SER A 98 -1.60 11.41 -14.31
N ALA A 99 -1.26 11.96 -15.49
CA ALA A 99 -1.93 13.15 -15.97
C ALA A 99 -3.38 12.73 -16.07
N ILE A 100 -4.15 13.03 -15.04
CA ILE A 100 -5.59 13.01 -15.21
C ILE A 100 -5.81 14.31 -15.99
N VAL A 101 -5.75 14.18 -17.33
CA VAL A 101 -6.15 15.24 -18.25
C VAL A 101 -7.65 15.31 -18.13
N ILE A 102 -8.09 16.19 -17.25
CA ILE A 102 -9.52 16.38 -16.99
C ILE A 102 -9.90 17.68 -17.68
N ASP A 103 -10.01 17.64 -19.00
CA ASP A 103 -10.40 18.81 -19.78
C ASP A 103 -11.68 19.46 -19.20
N HIS A 104 -11.55 20.73 -18.85
CA HIS A 104 -12.56 21.64 -18.30
C HIS A 104 -13.16 21.37 -16.89
N LEU A 105 -12.61 20.51 -16.03
CA LEU A 105 -13.34 20.06 -14.83
C LEU A 105 -12.74 20.41 -13.44
N LEU A 106 -11.63 21.14 -13.36
CA LEU A 106 -11.08 21.58 -12.07
C LEU A 106 -11.90 22.67 -11.37
N GLU A 107 -12.95 23.16 -12.00
CA GLU A 107 -13.94 24.04 -11.37
C GLU A 107 -14.94 23.26 -10.52
N SER A 108 -15.05 21.93 -10.68
CA SER A 108 -16.02 21.11 -9.96
C SER A 108 -15.42 20.43 -8.73
N ASP A 109 -16.04 20.63 -7.56
CA ASP A 109 -15.66 19.99 -6.30
C ASP A 109 -15.61 18.46 -6.41
N ALA A 110 -16.53 17.87 -7.18
CA ALA A 110 -16.59 16.43 -7.40
C ALA A 110 -15.34 15.87 -8.10
N THR A 111 -14.73 16.63 -9.01
CA THR A 111 -13.54 16.19 -9.74
C THR A 111 -12.30 16.29 -8.88
N VAL A 112 -12.11 17.42 -8.20
CA VAL A 112 -10.99 17.59 -7.28
C VAL A 112 -11.05 16.55 -6.16
N LYS A 113 -12.25 16.29 -5.61
CA LYS A 113 -12.50 15.21 -4.65
C LYS A 113 -12.05 13.86 -5.21
N ARG A 114 -12.42 13.53 -6.45
CA ARG A 114 -12.03 12.28 -7.11
C ARG A 114 -10.52 12.15 -7.32
N VAL A 115 -9.86 13.19 -7.84
CA VAL A 115 -8.39 13.21 -8.02
C VAL A 115 -7.68 13.04 -6.68
N TYR A 116 -8.16 13.74 -5.65
CA TYR A 116 -7.65 13.64 -4.29
C TYR A 116 -7.79 12.21 -3.76
N GLN A 117 -8.99 11.63 -3.78
CA GLN A 117 -9.25 10.26 -3.34
C GLN A 117 -8.38 9.24 -4.10
N TRP A 118 -8.30 9.37 -5.42
CA TRP A 118 -7.44 8.55 -6.25
C TRP A 118 -5.99 8.61 -5.79
N SER A 119 -5.46 9.81 -5.52
CA SER A 119 -4.08 9.99 -5.06
C SER A 119 -3.77 9.30 -3.72
N ARG A 120 -4.81 9.02 -2.92
CA ARG A 120 -4.75 8.41 -1.58
C ARG A 120 -5.09 6.92 -1.57
N LEU A 121 -5.46 6.34 -2.72
CA LEU A 121 -5.75 4.92 -2.87
C LEU A 121 -4.52 4.15 -3.39
N LEU A 122 -4.18 3.04 -2.75
CA LEU A 122 -3.21 2.07 -3.25
C LEU A 122 -3.87 0.72 -3.45
N ARG A 123 -3.72 0.10 -4.63
CA ARG A 123 -4.07 -1.30 -4.83
C ARG A 123 -2.83 -2.16 -4.95
N LEU A 124 -2.80 -3.21 -4.14
CA LEU A 124 -1.75 -4.21 -4.05
C LEU A 124 -2.30 -5.57 -4.47
N ASP A 125 -1.86 -6.08 -5.61
CA ASP A 125 -2.14 -7.46 -6.04
C ASP A 125 -0.97 -8.40 -5.73
N GLY A 126 -1.12 -9.68 -6.09
CA GLY A 126 -0.10 -10.71 -5.94
C GLY A 126 1.29 -10.26 -6.38
N VAL A 127 1.40 -9.72 -7.60
CA VAL A 127 2.68 -9.32 -8.19
C VAL A 127 3.19 -8.01 -7.60
N SER A 128 2.32 -7.00 -7.50
CA SER A 128 2.73 -5.64 -7.10
C SER A 128 3.41 -5.64 -5.74
N ARG A 129 2.92 -6.46 -4.79
CA ARG A 129 3.49 -6.58 -3.44
C ARG A 129 4.91 -7.14 -3.41
N LEU A 130 5.19 -8.12 -4.27
CA LEU A 130 6.52 -8.72 -4.38
C LEU A 130 7.53 -7.73 -4.95
N THR A 131 7.09 -6.91 -5.91
CA THR A 131 7.97 -5.97 -6.61
C THR A 131 8.29 -4.70 -5.80
N LEU A 132 7.59 -4.45 -4.68
CA LEU A 132 7.83 -3.26 -3.85
C LEU A 132 9.23 -3.24 -3.22
N VAL A 133 9.81 -4.41 -2.97
CA VAL A 133 11.10 -4.55 -2.29
C VAL A 133 12.29 -4.61 -3.25
N GLU A 134 12.03 -4.56 -4.56
CA GLU A 134 13.08 -4.63 -5.57
C GLU A 134 14.01 -3.42 -5.50
N SER A 135 15.29 -3.65 -5.79
CA SER A 135 16.29 -2.58 -5.89
C SER A 135 15.99 -1.67 -7.07
N GLN A 136 16.01 -0.37 -6.83
CA GLN A 136 15.73 0.64 -7.86
C GLN A 136 16.71 1.80 -7.80
N ASP A 137 16.71 2.62 -8.85
CA ASP A 137 17.55 3.81 -8.93
C ASP A 137 17.26 4.75 -7.77
N ALA A 138 18.30 5.10 -7.03
CA ALA A 138 18.24 5.99 -5.87
C ALA A 138 17.65 7.35 -6.24
N GLY A 139 17.90 7.82 -7.46
CA GLY A 139 17.61 9.18 -7.88
C GLY A 139 18.43 10.21 -7.10
N LYS A 140 18.00 11.47 -7.10
CA LYS A 140 18.62 12.50 -6.28
C LYS A 140 18.12 12.42 -4.85
N LEU A 141 19.03 12.48 -3.88
CA LEU A 141 18.66 12.44 -2.46
C LEU A 141 17.84 13.67 -2.01
N SER A 142 17.90 14.76 -2.78
CA SER A 142 17.12 15.98 -2.57
C SER A 142 15.67 15.88 -3.06
N GLU A 143 15.34 14.87 -3.86
CA GLU A 143 14.00 14.65 -4.40
C GLU A 143 13.22 13.66 -3.52
N PRO A 144 11.88 13.74 -3.47
CA PRO A 144 11.06 12.82 -2.68
C PRO A 144 11.27 11.35 -3.08
N PRO A 145 11.21 10.41 -2.11
CA PRO A 145 11.42 9.00 -2.38
C PRO A 145 10.29 8.40 -3.23
N LYS A 146 10.65 7.58 -4.23
CA LYS A 146 9.69 6.99 -5.19
C LYS A 146 9.39 5.50 -4.97
N HIS A 147 10.17 4.84 -4.13
CA HIS A 147 10.08 3.39 -3.89
C HIS A 147 10.44 3.06 -2.44
N LEU A 148 9.97 1.91 -1.96
CA LEU A 148 10.13 1.50 -0.57
C LEU A 148 11.59 1.52 -0.09
N PRO A 149 12.59 0.95 -0.80
CA PRO A 149 13.98 1.05 -0.36
C PRO A 149 14.47 2.49 -0.10
N ARG A 150 14.10 3.44 -0.96
CA ARG A 150 14.40 4.87 -0.78
C ARG A 150 13.64 5.48 0.39
N VAL A 151 12.35 5.14 0.56
CA VAL A 151 11.57 5.59 1.72
C VAL A 151 12.22 5.12 3.02
N LEU A 152 12.66 3.87 3.09
CA LEU A 152 13.36 3.34 4.26
C LEU A 152 14.74 3.94 4.43
N PHE A 153 15.44 4.31 3.35
CA PHE A 153 16.70 5.04 3.44
C PHE A 153 16.49 6.38 4.15
N ASP A 154 15.47 7.14 3.75
CA ASP A 154 15.22 8.51 4.25
C ASP A 154 14.55 8.52 5.63
N ASP A 155 13.68 7.55 5.92
CA ASP A 155 12.90 7.49 7.17
C ASP A 155 13.43 6.41 8.12
N ARG A 156 14.29 6.85 9.05
CA ARG A 156 14.89 6.00 10.08
C ARG A 156 13.83 5.30 10.95
N ALA A 157 12.78 6.01 11.36
CA ALA A 157 11.76 5.44 12.24
C ALA A 157 10.99 4.32 11.54
N LYS A 158 10.60 4.50 10.27
CA LYS A 158 10.00 3.42 9.47
C LYS A 158 10.96 2.25 9.27
N ARG A 159 12.24 2.53 8.99
CA ARG A 159 13.27 1.49 8.79
C ARG A 159 13.47 0.64 10.04
N GLU A 160 13.64 1.25 11.20
CA GLU A 160 13.78 0.55 12.48
C GLU A 160 12.52 -0.25 12.83
N ARG A 161 11.34 0.37 12.72
CA ARG A 161 10.06 -0.31 13.00
C ARG A 161 9.85 -1.52 12.10
N LEU A 162 10.10 -1.38 10.79
CA LEU A 162 9.94 -2.49 9.85
C LEU A 162 10.98 -3.59 10.11
N ARG A 163 12.22 -3.23 10.45
CA ARG A 163 13.26 -4.19 10.85
C ARG A 163 12.86 -5.01 12.06
N GLU A 164 12.31 -4.38 13.10
CA GLU A 164 11.80 -5.07 14.28
C GLU A 164 10.74 -6.10 13.91
N ILE A 165 9.73 -5.69 13.14
CA ILE A 165 8.63 -6.57 12.73
C ILE A 165 9.14 -7.75 11.88
N VAL A 166 10.10 -7.51 10.98
CA VAL A 166 10.72 -8.55 10.15
C VAL A 166 11.55 -9.51 11.02
N HIS A 167 12.30 -9.00 11.99
CA HIS A 167 13.06 -9.82 12.92
C HIS A 167 12.16 -10.68 13.81
N GLU A 168 11.06 -10.13 14.33
CA GLU A 168 10.08 -10.90 15.09
C GLU A 168 9.43 -12.02 14.26
N ALA A 169 9.19 -11.78 12.97
CA ALA A 169 8.52 -12.73 12.09
C ALA A 169 9.46 -13.82 11.54
N PHE A 170 10.71 -13.47 11.22
CA PHE A 170 11.62 -14.33 10.45
C PHE A 170 12.99 -14.54 11.10
N GLY A 171 13.30 -13.87 12.21
CA GLY A 171 14.60 -13.96 12.88
C GLY A 171 15.76 -13.33 12.10
N VAL A 172 15.47 -12.50 11.10
CA VAL A 172 16.46 -11.78 10.28
C VAL A 172 16.21 -10.28 10.31
N HIS A 173 17.25 -9.49 10.13
CA HIS A 173 17.16 -8.04 10.16
C HIS A 173 17.07 -7.48 8.74
N LEU A 174 15.96 -6.78 8.44
CA LEU A 174 15.84 -5.98 7.23
C LEU A 174 16.81 -4.79 7.30
N VAL A 175 17.62 -4.63 6.26
CA VAL A 175 18.56 -3.52 6.11
C VAL A 175 18.48 -2.89 4.73
N VAL A 176 18.77 -1.60 4.65
CA VAL A 176 18.86 -0.85 3.40
C VAL A 176 20.29 -0.89 2.88
N ASP A 177 20.46 -1.26 1.61
CA ASP A 177 21.76 -1.38 0.96
C ASP A 177 21.92 -0.30 -0.13
N PRO A 178 22.69 0.77 0.13
CA PRO A 178 23.04 1.79 -0.85
C PRO A 178 24.38 1.52 -1.55
N THR A 179 25.00 0.34 -1.36
CA THR A 179 26.38 0.08 -1.82
C THR A 179 26.48 -0.14 -3.33
N ASP A 180 25.38 -0.52 -3.99
CA ASP A 180 25.26 -0.53 -5.44
C ASP A 180 25.10 0.92 -5.95
N LEU A 181 26.19 1.52 -6.43
CA LEU A 181 26.24 2.95 -6.75
C LEU A 181 25.12 3.36 -7.72
N GLY A 182 24.26 4.26 -7.25
CA GLY A 182 23.11 4.77 -8.00
C GLY A 182 21.82 3.99 -7.78
N ARG A 183 21.85 2.86 -7.06
CA ARG A 183 20.68 2.06 -6.69
C ARG A 183 20.56 1.92 -5.17
N VAL A 184 19.34 1.71 -4.70
CA VAL A 184 19.06 1.37 -3.30
C VAL A 184 18.26 0.08 -3.28
N GLY A 185 18.77 -0.91 -2.57
CA GLY A 185 18.14 -2.20 -2.38
C GLY A 185 17.83 -2.50 -0.92
N LEU A 186 17.21 -3.65 -0.70
CA LEU A 186 17.02 -4.21 0.64
C LEU A 186 17.74 -5.55 0.74
N ARG A 187 18.28 -5.82 1.93
CA ARG A 187 18.91 -7.10 2.27
C ARG A 187 18.40 -7.62 3.60
N LEU A 188 18.64 -8.90 3.84
CA LEU A 188 18.34 -9.61 5.07
C LEU A 188 19.67 -10.01 5.71
N SER A 189 19.96 -9.44 6.87
CA SER A 189 21.16 -9.73 7.65
C SER A 189 20.84 -10.63 8.83
N SER A 190 21.80 -11.47 9.24
CA SER A 190 21.71 -12.30 10.44
C SER A 190 21.84 -11.50 11.74
N ARG A 191 22.32 -10.25 11.65
CA ARG A 191 22.43 -9.32 12.79
C ARG A 191 21.96 -7.93 12.41
N ALA A 192 21.53 -7.16 13.41
CA ALA A 192 21.30 -5.74 13.24
C ALA A 192 22.62 -5.01 12.90
N PRO A 193 22.56 -3.89 12.15
CA PRO A 193 23.70 -3.02 11.99
C PRO A 193 24.10 -2.43 13.36
N ALA A 194 25.40 -2.33 13.62
CA ALA A 194 25.97 -1.80 14.85
C ALA A 194 25.80 -0.28 14.95
N SER A 195 25.70 0.41 13.82
CA SER A 195 25.43 1.84 13.72
C SER A 195 24.69 2.14 12.41
N GLU A 196 24.11 3.34 12.34
CA GLU A 196 23.49 3.83 11.10
C GLU A 196 24.50 3.96 9.96
N ASP A 197 25.74 4.34 10.26
CA ASP A 197 26.82 4.42 9.28
C ASP A 197 27.23 3.04 8.73
N GLU A 198 27.15 1.97 9.54
CA GLU A 198 27.42 0.62 9.05
C GLU A 198 26.36 0.18 8.02
N GLU A 199 25.13 0.70 8.12
CA GLU A 199 24.05 0.40 7.18
C GLU A 199 24.06 1.34 5.96
N LEU A 200 24.17 2.65 6.16
CA LEU A 200 23.89 3.64 5.12
C LEU A 200 25.13 4.27 4.47
N ALA A 201 26.30 4.19 5.13
CA ALA A 201 27.51 4.76 4.56
C ALA A 201 28.12 3.86 3.48
N LEU A 202 29.05 4.40 2.70
CA LEU A 202 29.80 3.67 1.67
C LEU A 202 31.19 3.21 2.16
N THR A 203 31.39 3.12 3.47
CA THR A 203 32.67 2.74 4.07
C THR A 203 33.02 1.28 3.75
N PRO A 204 34.31 0.88 3.85
CA PRO A 204 34.68 -0.53 3.70
C PRO A 204 33.91 -1.46 4.66
N GLY A 205 33.66 -1.02 5.90
CA GLY A 205 32.88 -1.77 6.88
C GLY A 205 31.44 -1.99 6.44
N ALA A 206 30.76 -0.95 5.94
CA ALA A 206 29.40 -1.05 5.41
C ALA A 206 29.32 -2.00 4.19
N ARG A 207 30.30 -1.93 3.28
CA ARG A 207 30.37 -2.86 2.14
C ARG A 207 30.56 -4.31 2.59
N SER A 208 31.43 -4.55 3.58
CA SER A 208 31.62 -5.90 4.15
C SER A 208 30.37 -6.40 4.87
N PHE A 209 29.65 -5.53 5.58
CA PHE A 209 28.38 -5.86 6.22
C PHE A 209 27.32 -6.29 5.19
N HIS A 210 27.12 -5.49 4.13
CA HIS A 210 26.14 -5.80 3.09
C HIS A 210 26.54 -7.00 2.23
N ALA A 211 27.84 -7.21 1.97
CA ALA A 211 28.33 -8.40 1.27
C ALA A 211 28.02 -9.71 2.00
N ALA A 212 27.92 -9.68 3.34
CA ALA A 212 27.54 -10.82 4.16
C ALA A 212 26.01 -11.03 4.26
N ALA A 213 25.20 -10.05 3.84
CA ALA A 213 23.75 -10.09 3.91
C ALA A 213 23.12 -10.61 2.60
N LEU A 214 21.99 -11.30 2.71
CA LEU A 214 21.26 -11.87 1.58
C LEU A 214 20.44 -10.78 0.87
N PRO A 215 20.57 -10.57 -0.46
CA PRO A 215 19.65 -9.70 -1.20
C PRO A 215 18.20 -10.13 -0.99
N ILE A 216 17.28 -9.20 -0.73
CA ILE A 216 15.87 -9.56 -0.52
C ILE A 216 15.26 -10.23 -1.76
N ALA A 217 15.77 -9.92 -2.96
CA ALA A 217 15.34 -10.51 -4.21
C ALA A 217 15.52 -12.04 -4.24
N GLU A 218 16.54 -12.56 -3.56
CA GLU A 218 16.85 -13.98 -3.43
C GLU A 218 16.10 -14.66 -2.26
N SER A 219 15.34 -13.89 -1.48
CA SER A 219 14.51 -14.43 -0.41
C SER A 219 13.19 -15.01 -0.93
N SER A 220 12.50 -15.77 -0.08
CA SER A 220 11.19 -16.35 -0.42
C SER A 220 10.15 -15.28 -0.79
N ASP A 221 9.20 -15.64 -1.66
CA ASP A 221 8.09 -14.75 -2.03
C ASP A 221 7.26 -14.30 -0.81
N GLY A 222 7.15 -15.15 0.22
CA GLY A 222 6.51 -14.78 1.50
C GLY A 222 7.20 -13.64 2.23
N VAL A 223 8.53 -13.63 2.28
CA VAL A 223 9.28 -12.53 2.90
C VAL A 223 9.13 -11.24 2.09
N LYS A 224 9.28 -11.33 0.76
CA LYS A 224 9.11 -10.17 -0.14
C LYS A 224 7.72 -9.56 -0.01
N ALA A 225 6.67 -10.38 -0.07
CA ALA A 225 5.28 -9.94 0.04
C ALA A 225 5.00 -9.31 1.41
N TYR A 226 5.52 -9.91 2.49
CA TYR A 226 5.35 -9.40 3.84
C TYR A 226 6.00 -8.03 4.04
N VAL A 227 7.27 -7.89 3.65
CA VAL A 227 8.01 -6.63 3.74
C VAL A 227 7.37 -5.55 2.87
N GLY A 228 7.01 -5.89 1.63
CA GLY A 228 6.35 -4.96 0.71
C GLY A 228 5.00 -4.48 1.24
N LEU A 229 4.17 -5.39 1.75
CA LEU A 229 2.85 -5.06 2.31
C LEU A 229 2.96 -4.15 3.53
N LEU A 230 3.79 -4.52 4.51
CA LEU A 230 3.94 -3.71 5.73
C LEU A 230 4.56 -2.34 5.42
N GLY A 231 5.55 -2.31 4.52
CA GLY A 231 6.13 -1.06 4.04
C GLY A 231 5.08 -0.13 3.44
N ALA A 232 4.16 -0.66 2.64
CA ALA A 232 3.07 0.10 2.06
C ALA A 232 2.02 0.55 3.10
N LEU A 233 1.68 -0.29 4.08
CA LEU A 233 0.75 0.05 5.16
C LEU A 233 1.32 1.12 6.10
N MET A 234 2.64 1.19 6.23
CA MET A 234 3.33 2.24 6.99
C MET A 234 3.43 3.56 6.23
N GLU A 235 3.03 3.63 4.96
CA GLU A 235 3.18 4.83 4.16
C GLU A 235 2.00 5.80 4.38
N PRO A 236 2.21 6.98 4.99
CA PRO A 236 1.15 7.97 5.21
C PRO A 236 0.58 8.58 3.92
N TRP A 237 1.18 8.28 2.76
CA TRP A 237 0.66 8.70 1.47
C TRP A 237 -0.76 8.17 1.20
N PHE A 238 -1.12 6.99 1.73
CA PHE A 238 -2.38 6.31 1.42
C PHE A 238 -3.36 6.29 2.60
N ASP A 239 -4.63 6.58 2.32
CA ASP A 239 -5.73 6.44 3.29
C ASP A 239 -6.45 5.11 3.17
N CYS A 240 -6.49 4.58 1.94
CA CYS A 240 -7.14 3.32 1.65
C CYS A 240 -6.17 2.42 0.87
N VAL A 241 -5.92 1.23 1.42
CA VAL A 241 -5.10 0.21 0.78
C VAL A 241 -5.97 -1.01 0.47
N LEU A 242 -6.10 -1.30 -0.82
CA LEU A 242 -6.82 -2.46 -1.35
C LEU A 242 -5.84 -3.61 -1.53
N ILE A 243 -6.05 -4.71 -0.82
CA ILE A 243 -5.12 -5.85 -0.81
C ILE A 243 -5.81 -7.08 -1.39
N ASP A 244 -5.41 -7.48 -2.60
CA ASP A 244 -5.88 -8.73 -3.21
C ASP A 244 -5.08 -9.93 -2.66
N GLU A 245 -5.72 -11.09 -2.44
CA GLU A 245 -5.06 -12.34 -2.01
C GLU A 245 -3.96 -12.19 -0.92
N PRO A 246 -4.22 -11.63 0.28
CA PRO A 246 -3.21 -11.48 1.34
C PRO A 246 -2.63 -12.80 1.88
N GLU A 247 -3.35 -13.91 1.70
CA GLU A 247 -2.95 -15.26 2.12
C GLU A 247 -2.07 -16.02 1.11
N GLY A 248 -1.96 -15.53 -0.14
CA GLY A 248 -1.27 -16.22 -1.25
C GLY A 248 0.21 -16.53 -0.99
N PHE A 249 0.78 -15.99 0.09
CA PHE A 249 2.16 -16.25 0.50
C PHE A 249 2.25 -16.65 1.98
N SER A 250 1.41 -17.62 2.36
CA SER A 250 1.40 -18.26 3.68
C SER A 250 2.83 -18.55 4.16
N ILE A 251 3.29 -17.72 5.09
CA ILE A 251 4.46 -17.95 5.92
C ILE A 251 4.16 -19.25 6.68
N HIS A 252 4.97 -20.29 6.45
CA HIS A 252 4.91 -21.51 7.24
C HIS A 252 5.38 -21.19 8.68
N ARG A 253 4.50 -20.58 9.49
CA ARG A 253 4.38 -20.56 10.97
C ARG A 253 3.68 -19.27 11.45
N SER A 254 2.43 -19.43 11.87
CA SER A 254 1.84 -18.87 13.11
C SER A 254 1.49 -17.37 13.29
N ARG A 255 1.28 -16.54 12.26
CA ARG A 255 0.49 -15.29 12.44
C ARG A 255 -0.48 -15.06 11.29
N ASP A 256 -1.77 -15.16 11.61
CA ASP A 256 -2.90 -14.87 10.72
C ASP A 256 -2.72 -13.55 9.94
N GLY A 257 -2.94 -13.56 8.62
CA GLY A 257 -2.82 -12.36 7.78
C GLY A 257 -3.68 -11.17 8.23
N SER A 258 -4.80 -11.42 8.93
CA SER A 258 -5.61 -10.34 9.53
C SER A 258 -4.98 -9.71 10.76
N ALA A 259 -4.13 -10.44 11.51
CA ALA A 259 -3.38 -9.87 12.61
C ALA A 259 -2.38 -8.84 12.09
N LEU A 260 -1.73 -9.13 10.95
CA LEU A 260 -0.77 -8.25 10.29
C LEU A 260 -1.41 -6.99 9.73
N THR A 261 -2.55 -7.11 9.04
CA THR A 261 -3.31 -5.93 8.57
C THR A 261 -3.87 -5.12 9.75
N SER A 262 -4.36 -5.78 10.80
CA SER A 262 -4.85 -5.09 12.01
C SER A 262 -3.74 -4.36 12.77
N GLN A 263 -2.52 -4.92 12.83
CA GLN A 263 -1.40 -4.31 13.53
C GLN A 263 -0.85 -3.09 12.76
N GLY A 264 -0.73 -3.19 11.43
CA GLY A 264 -0.35 -2.04 10.59
C GLY A 264 -1.40 -0.91 10.57
N SER A 265 -2.70 -1.26 10.46
CA SER A 265 -3.79 -0.27 10.44
C SER A 265 -4.07 0.37 11.80
N ALA A 266 -3.95 -0.38 12.91
CA ALA A 266 -4.21 0.15 14.25
C ALA A 266 -3.19 1.22 14.70
N GLU A 267 -1.96 1.16 14.19
CA GLU A 267 -0.92 2.15 14.49
C GLU A 267 -1.15 3.51 13.81
N ARG A 268 -2.02 3.61 12.78
CA ARG A 268 -2.21 4.84 11.99
C ARG A 268 -3.67 5.29 11.77
N GLY A 269 -4.66 4.43 12.00
CA GLY A 269 -6.05 4.74 11.63
C GLY A 269 -6.32 4.67 10.12
N THR A 270 -5.46 4.01 9.34
CA THR A 270 -5.65 3.76 7.90
C THR A 270 -6.65 2.62 7.67
N GLU A 271 -7.60 2.80 6.75
CA GLU A 271 -8.55 1.75 6.38
C GLU A 271 -7.94 0.78 5.36
N ALA A 272 -7.69 -0.45 5.79
CA ALA A 272 -7.20 -1.53 4.93
C ALA A 272 -8.34 -2.49 4.56
N LEU A 273 -8.59 -2.67 3.27
CA LEU A 273 -9.56 -3.66 2.79
C LEU A 273 -8.79 -4.87 2.27
N SER A 274 -8.87 -6.01 2.96
CA SER A 274 -8.18 -7.25 2.59
C SER A 274 -9.18 -8.36 2.26
N TRP A 275 -8.77 -9.43 1.60
CA TRP A 275 -9.66 -10.58 1.32
C TRP A 275 -9.16 -11.86 1.98
N ARG A 276 -9.99 -12.91 2.08
CA ARG A 276 -9.54 -14.27 2.48
C ARG A 276 -10.21 -15.36 1.64
N HIS A 277 -9.48 -16.45 1.40
CA HIS A 277 -9.98 -17.78 1.06
C HIS A 277 -10.39 -18.55 2.32
N THR A 278 -11.56 -19.19 2.30
CA THR A 278 -11.94 -20.21 3.29
C THR A 278 -12.24 -21.52 2.57
N ALA A 279 -11.42 -22.54 2.85
CA ALA A 279 -11.93 -23.91 2.88
C ALA A 279 -12.38 -24.14 4.33
N ALA A 280 -13.63 -24.60 4.50
CA ALA A 280 -14.33 -24.83 5.76
C ALA A 280 -15.11 -23.63 6.35
N THR A 281 -16.41 -23.89 6.46
CA THR A 281 -17.49 -23.18 7.14
C THR A 281 -17.13 -22.74 8.57
N SER A 282 -17.26 -21.45 8.86
CA SER A 282 -17.91 -20.93 10.09
C SER A 282 -17.88 -19.39 10.09
N PHE A 283 -19.05 -18.78 10.30
CA PHE A 283 -19.22 -17.34 10.47
C PHE A 283 -18.82 -16.94 11.90
N SER A 284 -17.98 -15.92 12.04
CA SER A 284 -17.74 -15.24 13.32
C SER A 284 -17.45 -13.76 13.04
N ALA A 285 -18.47 -12.90 13.24
CA ALA A 285 -18.30 -11.46 13.30
C ALA A 285 -17.82 -11.10 14.72
N ALA A 286 -16.53 -10.83 14.89
CA ALA A 286 -15.99 -10.31 16.13
C ALA A 286 -15.99 -8.77 16.08
N SER A 287 -17.04 -8.14 16.61
CA SER A 287 -17.02 -6.70 16.90
C SER A 287 -16.37 -6.50 18.27
N LYS A 288 -15.20 -5.85 18.31
CA LYS A 288 -14.68 -5.26 19.55
C LYS A 288 -15.09 -3.80 19.55
N ARG A 289 -16.05 -3.49 20.43
CA ARG A 289 -16.57 -2.14 20.72
C ARG A 289 -15.43 -1.16 20.95
N ALA A 290 -15.40 -0.06 20.19
CA ALA A 290 -14.64 1.14 20.53
C ALA A 290 -15.59 2.15 21.19
N ARG A 291 -15.08 2.78 22.25
CA ARG A 291 -15.79 3.64 23.19
C ARG A 291 -16.22 4.96 22.55
N THR A 292 -17.42 5.39 22.92
CA THR A 292 -17.94 6.75 22.71
C THR A 292 -17.02 7.79 23.36
N TRP A 293 -16.68 8.83 22.60
CA TRP A 293 -16.31 10.12 23.14
C TRP A 293 -17.26 11.16 22.55
N THR A 294 -17.95 11.85 23.45
CA THR A 294 -18.71 13.09 23.24
C THR A 294 -17.82 14.23 22.78
#